data_AF-A0A7S4MQZ4-F1
#
_entry.id   AF-A0A7S4MQZ4-F1
#
_cell.length_a   1.000
_cell.length_b   1.000
_cell.length_c   1.000
_cell.angle_alpha   90.00
_cell.angle_beta   90.00
_cell.angle_gamma   90.00
#
_symmetry.space_group_name_H-M   'P 1'
#
loop_
_entity.id
_entity.type
_entity.pdbx_description
1 polymer ?
#
loop_
_entity_poly.entity_id
_entity_poly.type
_entity_poly.pdbx_seq_one_letter_code
_entity_poly.pdbx_strand_id
1 'polypeptide(L)'
;FFQMSVLPGANDLEKLHALCQKTYKEQAVWFLNAFWEEFAEKEAERLWGYVNKCSEIDIENHGEGSGLDEMAAHVFLEKFAETLTVRELRAKLRSTGAIGESERPKKVPLTHYLLFRYNTDWHRLVNSSQGDNSAEIAHAQEMLNEVSAAFQESQRTATAASQAFLEAETSAARAKEREEASKIAAQDSKVAEEEARTAQSELEAALAEVHAQEKAYNDKKSALEKKTQEGGVVSKNKAKAELAQHLAEDPLPLRKAKITQEAAVKRADRATTSAAAAREAAETAAVEATKARQAAEEARVASANAKAAAEAALADAEKKLQEAEAYLEEVKAKPGCAHGALWWIERELHEQKAYLPESKGGYRKN
;
A
#
# COMPACT_ATOMS: atom_id res chain seq x y z
N PHE A 1 35.09 15.98 2.38
CA PHE A 1 36.31 16.57 3.01
C PHE A 1 36.20 16.38 4.52
N PHE A 2 36.62 15.23 5.05
CA PHE A 2 36.70 14.98 6.50
C PHE A 2 38.18 14.86 6.88
N GLN A 3 38.80 15.97 7.27
CA GLN A 3 40.06 15.92 8.03
C GLN A 3 39.66 15.77 9.51
N MET A 4 39.44 14.54 9.95
CA MET A 4 39.10 14.23 11.35
C MET A 4 40.30 14.32 12.31
N SER A 5 41.52 14.53 11.81
CA SER A 5 42.71 14.35 12.65
C SER A 5 43.04 15.54 13.56
N VAL A 6 42.59 16.78 13.25
CA VAL A 6 42.95 17.98 14.03
C VAL A 6 41.82 19.00 14.08
N LEU A 7 41.50 19.52 15.27
CA LEU A 7 40.54 20.63 15.44
C LEU A 7 41.14 21.96 14.95
N PRO A 8 40.36 22.82 14.27
CA PRO A 8 40.80 24.15 13.92
C PRO A 8 40.94 25.03 15.18
N GLY A 9 41.99 25.83 15.26
CA GLY A 9 42.23 26.77 16.37
C GLY A 9 43.71 26.96 16.66
N ALA A 10 44.11 28.19 17.01
CA ALA A 10 45.48 28.55 17.35
C ALA A 10 45.85 28.17 18.80
N ASN A 11 44.86 27.95 19.66
CA ASN A 11 45.02 27.54 21.05
C ASN A 11 43.95 26.52 21.44
N ASP A 12 44.11 25.90 22.61
CA ASP A 12 43.20 24.85 23.08
C ASP A 12 41.76 25.34 23.21
N LEU A 13 41.55 26.58 23.64
CA LEU A 13 40.21 27.15 23.83
C LEU A 13 39.47 27.29 22.49
N GLU A 14 40.16 27.76 21.44
CA GLU A 14 39.62 27.82 20.08
C GLU A 14 39.28 26.42 19.55
N LYS A 15 40.13 25.43 19.82
CA LYS A 15 39.86 24.03 19.45
C LYS A 15 38.63 23.49 20.20
N LEU A 16 38.50 23.80 21.48
CA LEU A 16 37.34 23.42 22.29
C LEU A 16 36.05 24.04 21.74
N HIS A 17 36.09 25.32 21.38
CA HIS A 17 34.96 26.00 20.73
C HIS A 17 34.59 25.32 19.41
N ALA A 18 35.58 24.97 18.58
CA ALA A 18 35.35 24.26 17.33
C ALA A 18 34.71 22.88 17.56
N LEU A 19 35.18 22.12 18.56
CA LEU A 19 34.59 20.84 18.94
C LEU A 19 33.12 21.01 19.37
N CYS A 20 32.82 22.04 20.16
CA CYS A 20 31.48 22.34 20.63
C CYS A 20 30.50 22.79 19.53
N GLN A 21 31.00 23.15 18.34
CA GLN A 21 30.15 23.45 17.17
C GLN A 21 29.86 22.22 16.31
N LYS A 22 30.53 21.10 16.54
CA LYS A 22 30.24 19.84 15.85
C LYS A 22 28.89 19.27 16.27
N THR A 23 28.35 18.33 15.51
CA THR A 23 27.10 17.63 15.89
C THR A 23 27.26 16.86 17.20
N TYR A 24 26.16 16.54 17.87
CA TYR A 24 26.19 15.69 19.07
C TYR A 24 26.94 14.37 18.85
N LYS A 25 26.73 13.72 17.69
CA LYS A 25 27.45 12.49 17.29
C LYS A 25 28.95 12.73 17.20
N GLU A 26 29.37 13.75 16.47
CA GLU A 26 30.80 14.05 16.31
C GLU A 26 31.47 14.44 17.65
N GLN A 27 30.77 15.17 18.51
CA GLN A 27 31.26 15.49 19.86
C GLN A 27 31.46 14.23 20.71
N ALA A 28 30.51 13.29 20.67
CA ALA A 28 30.60 12.02 21.39
C ALA A 28 31.71 11.12 20.82
N VAL A 29 31.80 10.98 19.50
CA VAL A 29 32.85 10.19 18.83
C VAL A 29 34.25 10.75 19.16
N TRP A 30 34.41 12.08 19.15
CA TRP A 30 35.67 12.71 19.52
C TRP A 30 36.08 12.37 20.96
N PHE A 31 35.12 12.42 21.88
CA PHE A 31 35.33 12.06 23.28
C PHE A 31 35.65 10.57 23.46
N LEU A 32 34.93 9.69 22.76
CA LEU A 32 35.18 8.25 22.77
C LEU A 32 36.60 7.92 22.28
N ASN A 33 37.02 8.50 21.16
CA ASN A 33 38.38 8.31 20.64
C ASN A 33 39.44 8.79 21.64
N ALA A 34 39.21 9.93 22.30
CA ALA A 34 40.17 10.52 23.22
C ALA A 34 40.43 9.70 24.49
N PHE A 35 39.44 8.94 24.96
CA PHE A 35 39.48 8.24 26.25
C PHE A 35 39.14 6.75 26.15
N TRP A 36 39.27 6.16 24.94
CA TRP A 36 38.85 4.80 24.63
C TRP A 36 39.46 3.76 25.57
N GLU A 37 40.80 3.75 25.67
CA GLU A 37 41.57 2.77 26.46
C GLU A 37 41.42 2.91 27.98
N GLU A 38 40.84 4.02 28.46
CA GLU A 38 40.72 4.28 29.90
C GLU A 38 39.37 3.83 30.47
N PHE A 39 38.29 4.41 29.94
CA PHE A 39 36.95 4.15 30.45
C PHE A 39 35.86 4.27 29.38
N ALA A 40 36.14 4.97 28.28
CA ALA A 40 35.09 5.36 27.34
C ALA A 40 34.48 4.17 26.59
N GLU A 41 35.24 3.07 26.39
CA GLU A 41 34.71 1.81 25.84
C GLU A 41 33.48 1.30 26.61
N LYS A 42 33.53 1.32 27.95
CA LYS A 42 32.42 0.85 28.81
C LYS A 42 31.23 1.81 28.85
N GLU A 43 31.45 3.06 28.45
CA GLU A 43 30.45 4.12 28.47
C GLU A 43 29.88 4.39 27.07
N ALA A 44 30.35 3.71 26.04
CA ALA A 44 29.98 3.97 24.66
C ALA A 44 28.46 3.86 24.40
N GLU A 45 27.81 2.81 24.92
CA GLU A 45 26.34 2.68 24.85
C GLU A 45 25.60 3.81 25.58
N ARG A 46 26.18 4.33 26.66
CA ARG A 46 25.60 5.45 27.38
C ARG A 46 25.71 6.73 26.57
N LEU A 47 26.85 6.96 25.92
CA LEU A 47 27.07 8.09 25.03
C LEU A 47 26.17 8.03 23.78
N TRP A 48 25.93 6.83 23.25
CA TRP A 48 24.91 6.60 22.23
C TRP A 48 23.52 7.04 22.70
N GLY A 49 23.13 6.62 23.91
CA GLY A 49 21.90 7.08 24.56
C GLY A 49 21.84 8.60 24.71
N TYR A 50 22.94 9.24 25.10
CA TYR A 50 23.03 10.69 25.23
C TYR A 50 22.81 11.40 23.90
N VAL A 51 23.51 11.01 22.84
CA VAL A 51 23.36 11.62 21.50
C VAL A 51 21.95 11.48 20.98
N ASN A 52 21.34 10.30 21.11
CA ASN A 52 19.95 10.08 20.70
C ASN A 52 18.99 10.99 21.46
N LYS A 53 19.19 11.12 22.78
CA LYS A 53 18.33 11.99 23.59
C LYS A 53 18.52 13.47 23.29
N CYS A 54 19.74 13.91 23.03
CA CYS A 54 20.01 15.27 22.55
C CYS A 54 19.30 15.52 21.21
N SER A 55 19.41 14.58 20.27
CA SER A 55 18.78 14.68 18.95
C SER A 55 17.24 14.68 19.01
N GLU A 56 16.66 13.99 20.00
CA GLU A 56 15.22 13.97 20.25
C GLU A 56 14.72 15.28 20.88
N ILE A 57 15.46 15.85 21.85
CA ILE A 57 15.04 17.05 22.58
C ILE A 57 15.32 18.33 21.78
N ASP A 58 16.38 18.37 20.96
CA ASP A 58 16.63 19.51 20.06
C ASP A 58 15.61 19.52 18.93
N ILE A 59 14.45 20.14 19.18
CA ILE A 59 13.36 20.25 18.21
C ILE A 59 13.70 21.13 17.01
N GLU A 60 14.73 21.99 17.12
CA GLU A 60 15.10 22.92 16.05
C GLU A 60 16.06 22.27 15.05
N ASN A 61 17.09 21.59 15.57
CA ASN A 61 18.21 21.09 14.76
C ASN A 61 18.32 19.55 14.79
N HIS A 62 17.56 18.86 15.63
CA HIS A 62 17.58 17.41 15.78
C HIS A 62 19.02 16.85 15.89
N GLY A 63 19.36 15.83 15.11
CA GLY A 63 20.70 15.23 15.10
C GLY A 63 21.81 16.15 14.57
N GLU A 64 21.46 17.24 13.90
CA GLU A 64 22.41 18.25 13.39
C GLU A 64 22.73 19.33 14.43
N GLY A 65 22.08 19.28 15.60
CA GLY A 65 22.35 20.19 16.70
C GLY A 65 23.75 20.04 17.30
N SER A 66 24.25 21.14 17.87
CA SER A 66 25.57 21.22 18.51
C SER A 66 25.52 21.49 20.02
N GLY A 67 24.34 21.80 20.56
CA GLY A 67 24.18 22.09 21.99
C GLY A 67 22.72 22.34 22.36
N LEU A 68 22.32 21.94 23.56
CA LEU A 68 20.96 22.10 24.06
C LEU A 68 20.81 23.44 24.77
N ASP A 69 19.65 24.08 24.70
CA ASP A 69 19.38 25.21 25.59
C ASP A 69 19.29 24.74 27.07
N GLU A 70 19.21 25.69 28.00
CA GLU A 70 19.23 25.37 29.43
C GLU A 70 18.02 24.52 29.88
N MET A 71 16.85 24.72 29.28
CA MET A 71 15.65 23.96 29.62
C MET A 71 15.73 22.53 29.05
N ALA A 72 16.15 22.40 27.80
CA ALA A 72 16.41 21.15 27.12
C ALA A 72 17.52 20.33 27.83
N ALA A 73 18.55 21.00 28.34
CA ALA A 73 19.61 20.37 29.13
C ALA A 73 19.06 19.78 30.45
N HIS A 74 18.09 20.43 31.10
CA HIS A 74 17.43 19.86 32.28
C HIS A 74 16.59 18.62 31.93
N VAL A 75 15.81 18.67 30.85
CA VAL A 75 15.04 17.51 30.36
C VAL A 75 15.97 16.34 30.02
N PHE A 76 17.14 16.63 29.43
CA PHE A 76 18.18 15.64 29.17
C PHE A 76 18.67 15.00 30.47
N LEU A 77 19.06 15.79 31.48
CA LEU A 77 19.55 15.28 32.77
C LEU A 77 18.51 14.44 33.52
N GLU A 78 17.23 14.84 33.50
CA GLU A 78 16.13 14.08 34.07
C GLU A 78 16.03 12.67 33.50
N LYS A 79 16.16 12.54 32.18
CA LYS A 79 16.06 11.24 31.50
C LYS A 79 17.09 10.23 31.99
N PHE A 80 18.28 10.68 32.38
CA PHE A 80 19.37 9.82 32.83
C PHE A 80 19.50 9.74 34.36
N ALA A 81 18.49 10.25 35.10
CA ALA A 81 18.50 10.34 36.56
C ALA A 81 19.70 11.12 37.12
N GLU A 82 20.12 12.16 36.40
CA GLU A 82 21.24 13.04 36.76
C GLU A 82 20.77 14.47 37.03
N THR A 83 19.58 14.60 37.63
CA THR A 83 18.94 15.89 37.86
C THR A 83 19.83 16.80 38.68
N LEU A 84 19.99 18.03 38.17
CA LEU A 84 20.69 19.10 38.83
C LEU A 84 19.77 20.31 38.86
N THR A 85 19.89 21.12 39.90
CA THR A 85 19.33 22.48 39.85
C THR A 85 20.11 23.32 38.82
N VAL A 86 19.48 24.35 38.25
CA VAL A 86 20.13 25.31 37.35
C VAL A 86 21.47 25.83 37.91
N ARG A 87 21.50 26.13 39.22
CA ARG A 87 22.69 26.64 39.90
C ARG A 87 23.79 25.59 39.97
N GLU A 88 23.45 24.34 40.24
CA GLU A 88 24.40 23.23 40.29
C GLU A 88 24.95 22.88 38.91
N LEU A 89 24.10 22.86 37.87
CA LEU A 89 24.53 22.62 36.49
C LEU A 89 25.56 23.68 36.06
N ARG A 90 25.26 24.97 36.27
CA ARG A 90 26.20 26.06 35.98
C ARG A 90 27.48 26.02 36.81
N ALA A 91 27.40 25.52 38.05
CA ALA A 91 28.59 25.35 38.90
C ALA A 91 29.48 24.21 38.36
N LYS A 92 28.90 23.07 38.01
CA LYS A 92 29.61 21.92 37.44
C LYS A 92 30.21 22.21 36.07
N LEU A 93 29.48 22.93 35.22
CA LEU A 93 29.98 23.35 33.92
C LEU A 93 31.23 24.24 34.06
N ARG A 94 31.23 25.18 35.03
CA ARG A 94 32.39 26.03 35.32
C ARG A 94 33.53 25.32 36.04
N SER A 95 33.25 24.29 36.85
CA SER A 95 34.31 23.56 37.56
C SER A 95 35.25 22.79 36.63
N THR A 96 34.86 22.57 35.37
CA THR A 96 35.73 21.97 34.35
C THR A 96 36.85 22.91 33.89
N GLY A 97 36.74 24.23 34.14
CA GLY A 97 37.65 25.23 33.60
C GLY A 97 37.53 25.45 32.07
N ALA A 98 36.63 24.72 31.41
CA ALA A 98 36.39 24.79 29.97
C ALA A 98 35.49 25.99 29.56
N ILE A 99 34.88 26.65 30.55
CA ILE A 99 34.02 27.83 30.39
C ILE A 99 34.60 28.95 31.26
N GLY A 100 34.79 30.14 30.69
CA GLY A 100 35.28 31.29 31.43
C GLY A 100 34.35 31.70 32.58
N GLU A 101 34.91 32.27 33.66
CA GLU A 101 34.13 32.64 34.85
C GLU A 101 33.01 33.67 34.55
N SER A 102 33.22 34.51 33.54
CA SER A 102 32.27 35.50 33.01
C SER A 102 31.42 34.99 31.84
N GLU A 103 31.68 33.80 31.34
CA GLU A 103 31.03 33.25 30.16
C GLU A 103 29.69 32.59 30.51
N ARG A 104 28.68 32.90 29.71
CA ARG A 104 27.32 32.38 29.87
C ARG A 104 26.89 31.76 28.54
N PRO A 105 27.28 30.50 28.28
CA PRO A 105 26.92 29.86 27.03
C PRO A 105 25.39 29.71 26.95
N LYS A 106 24.80 30.17 25.85
CA LYS A 106 23.34 30.11 25.61
C LYS A 106 22.86 28.68 25.31
N LYS A 107 23.76 27.87 24.78
CA LYS A 107 23.59 26.45 24.51
C LYS A 107 24.67 25.69 25.26
N VAL A 108 24.34 24.53 25.80
CA VAL A 108 25.23 23.59 26.49
C VAL A 108 25.60 22.49 25.50
N PRO A 109 26.83 22.48 24.96
CA PRO A 109 27.31 21.40 24.10
C PRO A 109 27.40 20.08 24.88
N LEU A 110 27.22 18.96 24.18
CA LEU A 110 27.38 17.63 24.79
C LEU A 110 28.80 17.46 25.34
N THR A 111 29.82 17.98 24.66
CA THR A 111 31.21 17.97 25.12
C THR A 111 31.36 18.53 26.54
N HIS A 112 30.75 19.68 26.85
CA HIS A 112 30.84 20.27 28.19
C HIS A 112 30.18 19.42 29.26
N TYR A 113 29.07 18.75 28.91
CA TYR A 113 28.44 17.79 29.79
C TYR A 113 29.35 16.59 30.08
N LEU A 114 29.97 16.01 29.05
CA LEU A 114 30.88 14.86 29.18
C LEU A 114 32.11 15.21 30.03
N LEU A 115 32.68 16.41 29.86
CA LEU A 115 33.82 16.89 30.63
C LEU A 115 33.56 16.86 32.14
N PHE A 116 32.44 17.43 32.61
CA PHE A 116 32.13 17.42 34.04
C PHE A 116 31.65 16.04 34.51
N ARG A 117 30.93 15.28 33.67
CA ARG A 117 30.36 14.00 34.07
C ARG A 117 31.42 12.96 34.37
N TYR A 118 32.49 12.96 33.58
CA TYR A 118 33.62 12.05 33.70
C TYR A 118 34.85 12.70 34.35
N ASN A 119 34.75 13.98 34.72
CA ASN A 119 35.83 14.75 35.35
C ASN A 119 37.16 14.66 34.56
N THR A 120 37.07 14.92 33.26
CA THR A 120 38.20 14.81 32.32
C THR A 120 38.81 16.17 32.00
N ASP A 121 40.10 16.16 31.66
CA ASP A 121 40.82 17.36 31.25
C ASP A 121 40.49 17.72 29.79
N TRP A 122 39.96 18.93 29.61
CA TRP A 122 39.55 19.44 28.30
C TRP A 122 40.75 19.77 27.40
N HIS A 123 41.91 20.15 27.98
CA HIS A 123 43.14 20.36 27.21
C HIS A 123 43.62 19.06 26.55
N ARG A 124 43.51 17.96 27.29
CA ARG A 124 43.78 16.62 26.77
C ARG A 124 42.78 16.28 25.66
N LEU A 125 41.48 16.44 25.91
CA LEU A 125 40.42 16.12 24.95
C LEU A 125 40.64 16.76 23.57
N VAL A 126 40.96 18.05 23.52
CA VAL A 126 41.12 18.79 22.25
C VAL A 126 42.42 18.47 21.51
N ASN A 127 43.39 17.87 22.18
CA ASN A 127 44.70 17.51 21.63
C ASN A 127 44.88 15.99 21.45
N SER A 128 43.92 15.18 21.84
CA SER A 128 43.96 13.72 21.68
C SER A 128 43.96 13.31 20.20
N SER A 129 44.75 12.29 19.88
CA SER A 129 44.75 11.66 18.55
C SER A 129 43.37 11.09 18.22
N GLN A 130 42.91 11.32 16.99
CA GLN A 130 41.63 10.81 16.47
C GLN A 130 41.81 9.59 15.56
N GLY A 131 42.97 8.93 15.65
CA GLY A 131 43.34 7.82 14.78
C GLY A 131 43.86 8.27 13.41
N ASP A 132 44.68 7.43 12.80
CA ASP A 132 45.29 7.70 11.49
C ASP A 132 44.46 7.11 10.33
N ASN A 133 43.46 6.28 10.65
CA ASN A 133 42.62 5.52 9.72
C ASN A 133 41.42 6.34 9.17
N SER A 134 41.60 7.64 8.97
CA SER A 134 40.51 8.55 8.55
C SER A 134 39.90 8.18 7.20
N ALA A 135 40.68 7.60 6.29
CA ALA A 135 40.20 7.10 5.00
C ALA A 135 39.31 5.86 5.19
N GLU A 136 39.71 4.95 6.07
CA GLU A 136 38.97 3.74 6.37
C GLU A 136 37.65 4.04 7.07
N ILE A 137 37.64 5.00 8.00
CA ILE A 137 36.42 5.49 8.66
C ILE A 137 35.47 6.13 7.65
N ALA A 138 35.99 6.94 6.72
CA ALA A 138 35.17 7.54 5.67
C ALA A 138 34.52 6.45 4.80
N HIS A 139 35.29 5.43 4.41
CA HIS A 139 34.75 4.32 3.63
C HIS A 139 33.72 3.49 4.42
N ALA A 140 33.97 3.21 5.70
CA ALA A 140 33.00 2.51 6.56
C ALA A 140 31.68 3.30 6.70
N GLN A 141 31.78 4.63 6.79
CA GLN A 141 30.60 5.50 6.84
C GLN A 141 29.84 5.52 5.50
N GLU A 142 30.53 5.48 4.37
CA GLU A 142 29.92 5.32 3.04
C GLU A 142 29.17 3.98 2.94
N MET A 143 29.80 2.88 3.35
CA MET A 143 29.16 1.56 3.37
C MET A 143 27.92 1.53 4.27
N LEU A 144 27.98 2.15 5.45
CA LEU A 144 26.81 2.30 6.32
C LEU A 144 25.69 3.10 5.64
N ASN A 145 26.02 4.19 4.95
CA ASN A 145 25.01 4.96 4.21
C ASN A 145 24.37 4.12 3.10
N GLU A 146 25.14 3.31 2.38
CA GLU A 146 24.63 2.37 1.38
C GLU A 146 23.72 1.29 1.99
N VAL A 147 24.09 0.75 3.16
CA VAL A 147 23.27 -0.20 3.92
C VAL A 147 21.94 0.44 4.32
N SER A 148 21.98 1.63 4.93
CA SER A 148 20.77 2.36 5.31
C SER A 148 19.87 2.64 4.11
N ALA A 149 20.44 3.08 2.97
CA ALA A 149 19.69 3.29 1.74
C ALA A 149 19.07 2.00 1.20
N ALA A 150 19.80 0.88 1.24
CA ALA A 150 19.31 -0.43 0.80
C ALA A 150 18.15 -0.94 1.67
N PHE A 151 18.22 -0.75 3.00
CA PHE A 151 17.12 -1.11 3.90
C PHE A 151 15.87 -0.22 3.71
N GLN A 152 16.06 1.07 3.47
CA GLN A 152 14.94 1.96 3.11
C GLN A 152 14.26 1.52 1.80
N GLU A 153 15.05 1.13 0.81
CA GLU A 153 14.53 0.59 -0.45
C GLU A 153 13.80 -0.75 -0.25
N SER A 154 14.36 -1.64 0.58
CA SER A 154 13.70 -2.89 0.95
C SER A 154 12.35 -2.66 1.65
N GLN A 155 12.27 -1.68 2.55
CA GLN A 155 11.00 -1.32 3.20
C GLN A 155 9.99 -0.73 2.21
N ARG A 156 10.44 0.10 1.27
CA ARG A 156 9.59 0.67 0.20
C ARG A 156 9.03 -0.42 -0.70
N THR A 157 9.89 -1.33 -1.16
CA THR A 157 9.50 -2.46 -2.02
C THR A 157 8.59 -3.45 -1.29
N ALA A 158 8.83 -3.72 -0.01
CA ALA A 158 7.94 -4.54 0.82
C ALA A 158 6.54 -3.92 0.96
N THR A 159 6.47 -2.60 1.15
CA THR A 159 5.19 -1.86 1.21
C THR A 159 4.45 -1.95 -0.14
N ALA A 160 5.17 -1.76 -1.26
CA ALA A 160 4.60 -1.92 -2.60
C ALA A 160 4.11 -3.35 -2.85
N ALA A 161 4.85 -4.37 -2.40
CA ALA A 161 4.45 -5.77 -2.50
C ALA A 161 3.17 -6.06 -1.71
N SER A 162 3.03 -5.50 -0.51
CA SER A 162 1.80 -5.63 0.29
C SER A 162 0.61 -4.95 -0.40
N GLN A 163 0.80 -3.78 -1.01
CA GLN A 163 -0.27 -3.10 -1.74
C GLN A 163 -0.68 -3.89 -2.99
N ALA A 164 0.29 -4.41 -3.75
CA ALA A 164 0.02 -5.23 -4.93
C ALA A 164 -0.69 -6.54 -4.57
N PHE A 165 -0.40 -7.14 -3.42
CA PHE A 165 -1.12 -8.30 -2.91
C PHE A 165 -2.59 -7.99 -2.61
N LEU A 166 -2.87 -6.88 -1.93
CA LEU A 166 -4.25 -6.45 -1.66
C LEU A 166 -5.02 -6.19 -2.95
N GLU A 167 -4.41 -5.55 -3.94
CA GLU A 167 -5.03 -5.31 -5.26
C GLU A 167 -5.30 -6.61 -6.04
N ALA A 168 -4.44 -7.62 -5.88
CA ALA A 168 -4.66 -8.94 -6.46
C ALA A 168 -5.86 -9.64 -5.80
N GLU A 169 -6.02 -9.54 -4.48
CA GLU A 169 -7.18 -10.10 -3.77
C GLU A 169 -8.49 -9.39 -4.16
N THR A 170 -8.50 -8.06 -4.22
CA THR A 170 -9.69 -7.29 -4.63
C THR A 170 -10.08 -7.60 -6.08
N SER A 171 -9.11 -7.68 -6.98
CA SER A 171 -9.34 -8.03 -8.39
C SER A 171 -9.85 -9.46 -8.55
N ALA A 172 -9.30 -10.41 -7.77
CA ALA A 172 -9.77 -11.80 -7.78
C ALA A 172 -11.21 -11.94 -7.24
N ALA A 173 -11.58 -11.18 -6.20
CA ALA A 173 -12.95 -11.14 -5.69
C ALA A 173 -13.91 -10.60 -6.75
N ARG A 174 -13.55 -9.47 -7.39
CA ARG A 174 -14.34 -8.88 -8.47
C ARG A 174 -14.51 -9.81 -9.66
N ALA A 175 -13.48 -10.58 -10.02
CA ALA A 175 -13.58 -11.58 -11.08
C ALA A 175 -14.60 -12.67 -10.74
N LYS A 176 -14.59 -13.19 -9.52
CA LYS A 176 -15.59 -14.18 -9.05
C LYS A 176 -17.02 -13.64 -9.10
N GLU A 177 -17.21 -12.40 -8.64
CA GLU A 177 -18.53 -11.75 -8.68
C GLU A 177 -19.05 -11.59 -10.11
N ARG A 178 -18.18 -11.17 -11.05
CA ARG A 178 -18.57 -10.99 -12.45
C ARG A 178 -18.80 -12.31 -13.18
N GLU A 179 -18.04 -13.35 -12.87
CA GLU A 179 -18.30 -14.70 -13.37
C GLU A 179 -19.67 -15.22 -12.91
N GLU A 180 -20.03 -14.99 -11.64
CA GLU A 180 -21.34 -15.40 -11.14
C GLU A 180 -22.49 -14.60 -11.77
N ALA A 181 -22.33 -13.28 -11.90
CA ALA A 181 -23.27 -12.43 -12.62
C ALA A 181 -23.46 -12.88 -14.08
N SER A 182 -22.38 -13.28 -14.76
CA SER A 182 -22.44 -13.82 -16.12
C SER A 182 -23.21 -15.14 -16.21
N LYS A 183 -23.06 -16.05 -15.25
CA LYS A 183 -23.84 -17.30 -15.20
C LYS A 183 -25.32 -17.02 -14.99
N ILE A 184 -25.66 -16.11 -14.06
CA ILE A 184 -27.05 -15.73 -13.79
C ILE A 184 -27.67 -15.12 -15.05
N ALA A 185 -27.02 -14.15 -15.68
CA ALA A 185 -27.51 -13.52 -16.90
C ALA A 185 -27.67 -14.53 -18.06
N ALA A 186 -26.73 -15.49 -18.20
CA ALA A 186 -26.85 -16.55 -19.19
C ALA A 186 -28.02 -17.51 -18.92
N GLN A 187 -28.35 -17.76 -17.65
CA GLN A 187 -29.51 -18.55 -17.27
C GLN A 187 -30.81 -17.78 -17.55
N ASP A 188 -30.87 -16.50 -17.19
CA ASP A 188 -32.02 -15.62 -17.46
C ASP A 188 -32.29 -15.50 -18.97
N SER A 189 -31.24 -15.39 -19.79
CA SER A 189 -31.36 -15.42 -21.25
C SER A 189 -32.01 -16.71 -21.75
N LYS A 190 -31.60 -17.88 -21.22
CA LYS A 190 -32.18 -19.17 -21.62
C LYS A 190 -33.66 -19.28 -21.23
N VAL A 191 -34.02 -18.80 -20.04
CA VAL A 191 -35.42 -18.80 -19.58
C VAL A 191 -36.26 -17.88 -20.46
N ALA A 192 -35.79 -16.66 -20.74
CA ALA A 192 -36.51 -15.71 -21.58
C ALA A 192 -36.66 -16.19 -23.03
N GLU A 193 -35.65 -16.88 -23.58
CA GLU A 193 -35.74 -17.50 -24.91
C GLU A 193 -36.76 -18.64 -24.98
N GLU A 194 -36.84 -19.46 -23.92
CA GLU A 194 -37.83 -20.53 -23.82
C GLU A 194 -39.26 -19.97 -23.72
N GLU A 195 -39.45 -18.88 -22.94
CA GLU A 195 -40.72 -18.16 -22.85
C GLU A 195 -41.12 -17.54 -24.20
N ALA A 196 -40.17 -16.93 -24.91
CA ALA A 196 -40.42 -16.40 -26.25
C ALA A 196 -40.82 -17.48 -27.24
N ARG A 197 -40.16 -18.65 -27.20
CA ARG A 197 -40.52 -19.81 -28.05
C ARG A 197 -41.92 -20.32 -27.74
N THR A 198 -42.27 -20.40 -26.46
CA THR A 198 -43.61 -20.82 -26.02
C THR A 198 -44.67 -19.83 -26.49
N ALA A 199 -44.44 -18.52 -26.31
CA ALA A 199 -45.37 -17.48 -26.74
C ALA A 199 -45.54 -17.43 -28.28
N GLN A 200 -44.47 -17.71 -29.04
CA GLN A 200 -44.56 -17.82 -30.51
C GLN A 200 -45.40 -19.03 -30.93
N SER A 201 -45.23 -20.19 -30.28
CA SER A 201 -46.07 -21.36 -30.55
C SER A 201 -47.55 -21.12 -30.20
N GLU A 202 -47.84 -20.43 -29.10
CA GLU A 202 -49.20 -20.01 -28.73
C GLU A 202 -49.81 -19.06 -29.79
N LEU A 203 -49.02 -18.12 -30.32
CA LEU A 203 -49.44 -17.22 -31.39
C LEU A 203 -49.75 -17.97 -32.69
N GLU A 204 -48.89 -18.90 -33.09
CA GLU A 204 -49.12 -19.74 -34.28
C GLU A 204 -50.41 -20.57 -34.13
N ALA A 205 -50.67 -21.15 -32.95
CA ALA A 205 -51.90 -21.86 -32.67
C ALA A 205 -53.14 -20.94 -32.72
N ALA A 206 -53.05 -19.74 -32.17
CA ALA A 206 -54.15 -18.76 -32.21
C ALA A 206 -54.43 -18.26 -33.64
N LEU A 207 -53.38 -18.06 -34.45
CA LEU A 207 -53.50 -17.74 -35.88
C LEU A 207 -54.18 -18.87 -36.66
N ALA A 208 -53.79 -20.12 -36.42
CA ALA A 208 -54.40 -21.29 -37.05
C ALA A 208 -55.91 -21.40 -36.70
N GLU A 209 -56.28 -21.13 -35.45
CA GLU A 209 -57.68 -21.12 -35.01
C GLU A 209 -58.48 -19.99 -35.69
N VAL A 210 -57.93 -18.78 -35.80
CA VAL A 210 -58.58 -17.69 -36.55
C VAL A 210 -58.81 -18.11 -38.00
N HIS A 211 -57.81 -18.66 -38.67
CA HIS A 211 -57.95 -19.15 -40.05
C HIS A 211 -59.00 -20.27 -40.18
N ALA A 212 -59.06 -21.19 -39.22
CA ALA A 212 -60.06 -22.25 -39.19
C ALA A 212 -61.49 -21.68 -39.03
N GLN A 213 -61.68 -20.72 -38.13
CA GLN A 213 -62.97 -20.06 -37.90
C GLN A 213 -63.38 -19.19 -39.11
N GLU A 214 -62.44 -18.47 -39.73
CA GLU A 214 -62.69 -17.70 -40.97
C GLU A 214 -63.11 -18.62 -42.11
N LYS A 215 -62.41 -19.75 -42.29
CA LYS A 215 -62.76 -20.76 -43.29
C LYS A 215 -64.14 -21.35 -43.02
N ALA A 216 -64.45 -21.74 -41.77
CA ALA A 216 -65.75 -22.30 -41.41
C ALA A 216 -66.90 -21.29 -41.62
N TYR A 217 -66.68 -20.01 -41.32
CA TYR A 217 -67.65 -18.95 -41.56
C TYR A 217 -67.89 -18.74 -43.07
N ASN A 218 -66.83 -18.70 -43.87
CA ASN A 218 -66.89 -18.50 -45.32
C ASN A 218 -67.49 -19.72 -46.04
N ASP A 219 -67.14 -20.94 -45.63
CA ASP A 219 -67.69 -22.19 -46.18
C ASP A 219 -69.20 -22.27 -45.93
N LYS A 220 -69.67 -21.93 -44.71
CA LYS A 220 -71.10 -21.83 -44.39
C LYS A 220 -71.82 -20.78 -45.24
N LYS A 221 -71.22 -19.60 -45.38
CA LYS A 221 -71.75 -18.52 -46.23
C LYS A 221 -71.90 -18.98 -47.68
N SER A 222 -70.85 -19.56 -48.26
CA SER A 222 -70.85 -20.06 -49.65
C SER A 222 -71.88 -21.19 -49.86
N ALA A 223 -71.99 -22.12 -48.91
CA ALA A 223 -72.95 -23.22 -48.98
C ALA A 223 -74.41 -22.71 -48.91
N LEU A 224 -74.69 -21.72 -48.05
CA LEU A 224 -76.01 -21.09 -47.94
C LEU A 224 -76.33 -20.28 -49.20
N GLU A 225 -75.38 -19.51 -49.75
CA GLU A 225 -75.52 -18.78 -51.01
C GLU A 225 -75.89 -19.70 -52.17
N LYS A 226 -75.20 -20.85 -52.35
CA LYS A 226 -75.55 -21.85 -53.37
C LYS A 226 -76.98 -22.38 -53.21
N LYS A 227 -77.39 -22.71 -51.98
CA LYS A 227 -78.75 -23.19 -51.67
C LYS A 227 -79.85 -22.14 -51.89
N THR A 228 -79.53 -20.85 -51.96
CA THR A 228 -80.51 -19.83 -52.37
C THR A 228 -80.84 -19.87 -53.86
N GLN A 229 -79.94 -20.43 -54.68
CA GLN A 229 -80.06 -20.49 -56.14
C GLN A 229 -80.60 -21.85 -56.64
N GLU A 230 -80.44 -22.92 -55.86
CA GLU A 230 -80.81 -24.30 -56.21
C GLU A 230 -81.98 -24.84 -55.35
N GLY A 231 -82.89 -25.64 -55.93
CA GLY A 231 -84.02 -26.28 -55.22
C GLY A 231 -85.42 -25.67 -55.43
N GLY A 232 -86.43 -26.20 -54.74
CA GLY A 232 -87.84 -25.74 -54.80
C GLY A 232 -88.10 -24.43 -54.04
N VAL A 233 -89.20 -23.72 -54.34
CA VAL A 233 -89.52 -22.37 -53.83
C VAL A 233 -89.40 -22.25 -52.29
N VAL A 234 -89.90 -23.24 -51.55
CA VAL A 234 -89.81 -23.26 -50.07
C VAL A 234 -88.37 -23.41 -49.57
N SER A 235 -87.56 -24.24 -50.23
CA SER A 235 -86.15 -24.44 -49.86
C SER A 235 -85.29 -23.21 -50.11
N LYS A 236 -85.54 -22.48 -51.21
CA LYS A 236 -84.86 -21.22 -51.53
C LYS A 236 -85.21 -20.12 -50.52
N ASN A 237 -86.48 -20.01 -50.13
CA ASN A 237 -86.90 -19.03 -49.13
C ASN A 237 -86.33 -19.35 -47.74
N LYS A 238 -86.24 -20.64 -47.36
CA LYS A 238 -85.58 -21.08 -46.13
C LYS A 238 -84.07 -20.77 -46.15
N ALA A 239 -83.38 -21.08 -47.23
CA ALA A 239 -81.95 -20.76 -47.38
C ALA A 239 -81.67 -19.25 -47.37
N LYS A 240 -82.56 -18.42 -47.95
CA LYS A 240 -82.47 -16.95 -47.88
C LYS A 240 -82.64 -16.44 -46.45
N ALA A 241 -83.57 -17.02 -45.68
CA ALA A 241 -83.75 -16.68 -44.27
C ALA A 241 -82.53 -17.11 -43.42
N GLU A 242 -82.01 -18.31 -43.63
CA GLU A 242 -80.81 -18.82 -42.95
C GLU A 242 -79.54 -18.03 -43.31
N LEU A 243 -79.39 -17.60 -44.58
CA LEU A 243 -78.29 -16.74 -45.00
C LEU A 243 -78.39 -15.35 -44.38
N ALA A 244 -79.59 -14.75 -44.36
CA ALA A 244 -79.83 -13.47 -43.70
C ALA A 244 -79.55 -13.58 -42.19
N GLN A 245 -79.90 -14.70 -41.56
CA GLN A 245 -79.60 -14.97 -40.16
C GLN A 245 -78.08 -15.13 -39.93
N HIS A 246 -77.37 -15.91 -40.74
CA HIS A 246 -75.90 -16.11 -40.63
C HIS A 246 -75.09 -14.82 -40.90
N LEU A 247 -75.63 -13.90 -41.70
CA LEU A 247 -75.04 -12.57 -41.93
C LEU A 247 -75.40 -11.56 -40.82
N ALA A 248 -76.56 -11.71 -40.18
CA ALA A 248 -77.02 -10.84 -39.09
C ALA A 248 -76.49 -11.28 -37.71
N GLU A 249 -76.17 -12.56 -37.55
CA GLU A 249 -75.61 -13.12 -36.32
C GLU A 249 -74.12 -12.77 -36.21
N ASP A 250 -73.72 -12.09 -35.12
CA ASP A 250 -72.31 -11.81 -34.82
C ASP A 250 -71.57 -13.15 -34.71
N PRO A 251 -70.52 -13.43 -35.52
CA PRO A 251 -69.76 -14.67 -35.44
C PRO A 251 -68.90 -14.68 -34.17
N LEU A 252 -69.56 -14.88 -33.02
CA LEU A 252 -68.96 -14.95 -31.69
C LEU A 252 -67.73 -15.86 -31.62
N PRO A 253 -67.69 -17.05 -32.26
CA PRO A 253 -66.48 -17.87 -32.30
C PRO A 253 -65.30 -17.18 -32.99
N LEU A 254 -65.54 -16.52 -34.13
CA LEU A 254 -64.51 -15.79 -34.86
C LEU A 254 -64.02 -14.57 -34.09
N ARG A 255 -64.93 -13.83 -33.45
CA ARG A 255 -64.58 -12.68 -32.61
C ARG A 255 -63.74 -13.11 -31.40
N LYS A 256 -64.09 -14.21 -30.73
CA LYS A 256 -63.28 -14.80 -29.65
C LYS A 256 -61.89 -15.20 -30.14
N ALA A 257 -61.79 -15.89 -31.27
CA ALA A 257 -60.51 -16.29 -31.85
C ALA A 257 -59.61 -15.08 -32.16
N LYS A 258 -60.17 -14.00 -32.73
CA LYS A 258 -59.43 -12.74 -33.01
C LYS A 258 -58.94 -12.05 -31.74
N ILE A 259 -59.74 -12.03 -30.67
CA ILE A 259 -59.31 -11.49 -29.36
C ILE A 259 -58.17 -12.33 -28.77
N THR A 260 -58.28 -13.66 -28.84
CA THR A 260 -57.23 -14.59 -28.39
C THR A 260 -55.94 -14.39 -29.18
N GLN A 261 -56.03 -14.24 -30.50
CA GLN A 261 -54.88 -13.92 -31.36
C GLN A 261 -54.25 -12.58 -30.97
N GLU A 262 -55.03 -11.52 -30.77
CA GLU A 262 -54.49 -10.22 -30.37
C GLU A 262 -53.75 -10.29 -29.01
N ALA A 263 -54.29 -11.06 -28.06
CA ALA A 263 -53.62 -11.33 -26.79
C ALA A 263 -52.32 -12.13 -26.98
N ALA A 264 -52.32 -13.13 -27.87
CA ALA A 264 -51.14 -13.92 -28.21
C ALA A 264 -50.05 -13.09 -28.89
N VAL A 265 -50.41 -12.15 -29.77
CA VAL A 265 -49.46 -11.19 -30.39
C VAL A 265 -48.77 -10.37 -29.30
N LYS A 266 -49.56 -9.72 -28.41
CA LYS A 266 -48.99 -8.92 -27.31
C LYS A 266 -48.07 -9.72 -26.40
N ARG A 267 -48.40 -10.99 -26.14
CA ARG A 267 -47.60 -11.91 -25.33
C ARG A 267 -46.29 -12.28 -26.04
N ALA A 268 -46.36 -12.63 -27.33
CA ALA A 268 -45.19 -12.97 -28.15
C ALA A 268 -44.24 -11.77 -28.32
N ASP A 269 -44.75 -10.57 -28.57
CA ASP A 269 -43.96 -9.34 -28.71
C ASP A 269 -43.23 -9.01 -27.40
N ARG A 270 -43.93 -9.09 -26.27
CA ARG A 270 -43.34 -8.87 -24.95
C ARG A 270 -42.26 -9.90 -24.64
N ALA A 271 -42.53 -11.18 -24.88
CA ALA A 271 -41.57 -12.25 -24.62
C ALA A 271 -40.33 -12.13 -25.51
N THR A 272 -40.50 -11.79 -26.80
CA THR A 272 -39.38 -11.57 -27.73
C THR A 272 -38.52 -10.38 -27.30
N THR A 273 -39.15 -9.28 -26.87
CA THR A 273 -38.43 -8.10 -26.33
C THR A 273 -37.65 -8.46 -25.07
N SER A 274 -38.26 -9.23 -24.16
CA SER A 274 -37.59 -9.70 -22.94
C SER A 274 -36.41 -10.62 -23.24
N ALA A 275 -36.55 -11.54 -24.20
CA ALA A 275 -35.47 -12.42 -24.63
C ALA A 275 -34.30 -11.64 -25.26
N ALA A 276 -34.59 -10.63 -26.09
CA ALA A 276 -33.56 -9.77 -26.67
C ALA A 276 -32.78 -9.01 -25.58
N ALA A 277 -33.48 -8.41 -24.61
CA ALA A 277 -32.85 -7.71 -23.49
C ALA A 277 -32.01 -8.66 -22.61
N ALA A 278 -32.49 -9.87 -22.35
CA ALA A 278 -31.76 -10.86 -21.56
C ALA A 278 -30.49 -11.37 -22.28
N ARG A 279 -30.54 -11.52 -23.62
CA ARG A 279 -29.36 -11.85 -24.44
C ARG A 279 -28.30 -10.76 -24.37
N GLU A 280 -28.70 -9.50 -24.52
CA GLU A 280 -27.78 -8.35 -24.43
C GLU A 280 -27.14 -8.24 -23.03
N ALA A 281 -27.92 -8.47 -21.98
CA ALA A 281 -27.42 -8.52 -20.61
C ALA A 281 -26.43 -9.67 -20.40
N ALA A 282 -26.70 -10.85 -20.96
CA ALA A 282 -25.80 -12.01 -20.89
C ALA A 282 -24.47 -11.76 -21.63
N GLU A 283 -24.52 -11.16 -22.83
CA GLU A 283 -23.32 -10.80 -23.60
C GLU A 283 -22.48 -9.76 -22.86
N THR A 284 -23.12 -8.71 -22.34
CA THR A 284 -22.44 -7.68 -21.54
C THR A 284 -21.78 -8.28 -20.32
N ALA A 285 -22.49 -9.11 -19.56
CA ALA A 285 -21.95 -9.76 -18.37
C ALA A 285 -20.79 -10.71 -18.70
N ALA A 286 -20.83 -11.41 -19.84
CA ALA A 286 -19.74 -12.27 -20.29
C ALA A 286 -18.47 -11.48 -20.66
N VAL A 287 -18.63 -10.33 -21.32
CA VAL A 287 -17.50 -9.42 -21.63
C VAL A 287 -16.91 -8.85 -20.34
N GLU A 288 -17.75 -8.42 -19.40
CA GLU A 288 -17.28 -7.92 -18.10
C GLU A 288 -16.57 -8.98 -17.27
N ALA A 289 -17.07 -10.22 -17.25
CA ALA A 289 -16.42 -11.34 -16.58
C ALA A 289 -15.03 -11.63 -17.19
N THR A 290 -14.92 -11.60 -18.53
CA THR A 290 -13.66 -11.80 -19.23
C THR A 290 -12.65 -10.69 -18.88
N LYS A 291 -13.08 -9.42 -18.89
CA LYS A 291 -12.23 -8.28 -18.49
C LYS A 291 -11.80 -8.38 -17.04
N ALA A 292 -12.70 -8.76 -16.13
CA ALA A 292 -12.40 -8.91 -14.72
C ALA A 292 -11.39 -10.04 -14.46
N ARG A 293 -11.50 -11.16 -15.19
CA ARG A 293 -10.52 -12.25 -15.12
C ARG A 293 -9.14 -11.83 -15.63
N GLN A 294 -9.08 -11.07 -16.73
CA GLN A 294 -7.81 -10.53 -17.24
C GLN A 294 -7.15 -9.60 -16.21
N ALA A 295 -7.92 -8.66 -15.65
CA ALA A 295 -7.43 -7.76 -14.61
C ALA A 295 -6.95 -8.52 -13.36
N ALA A 296 -7.66 -9.56 -12.93
CA ALA A 296 -7.24 -10.40 -11.81
C ALA A 296 -5.92 -11.14 -12.08
N GLU A 297 -5.72 -11.63 -13.30
CA GLU A 297 -4.46 -12.29 -13.68
C GLU A 297 -3.29 -11.29 -13.75
N GLU A 298 -3.52 -10.11 -14.33
CA GLU A 298 -2.53 -9.03 -14.36
C GLU A 298 -2.12 -8.60 -12.94
N ALA A 299 -3.10 -8.41 -12.05
CA ALA A 299 -2.84 -8.08 -10.65
C ALA A 299 -2.09 -9.20 -9.91
N ARG A 300 -2.41 -10.47 -10.19
CA ARG A 300 -1.67 -11.63 -9.64
C ARG A 300 -0.21 -11.64 -10.07
N VAL A 301 0.06 -11.40 -11.36
CA VAL A 301 1.43 -11.32 -11.89
C VAL A 301 2.17 -10.12 -11.29
N ALA A 302 1.51 -8.96 -11.19
CA ALA A 302 2.09 -7.78 -10.55
C ALA A 302 2.45 -8.03 -9.08
N SER A 303 1.56 -8.69 -8.33
CA SER A 303 1.82 -9.09 -6.93
C SER A 303 3.02 -10.04 -6.82
N ALA A 304 3.11 -11.05 -7.68
CA ALA A 304 4.24 -11.98 -7.70
C ALA A 304 5.57 -11.27 -8.00
N ASN A 305 5.57 -10.36 -8.99
CA ASN A 305 6.75 -9.57 -9.34
C ASN A 305 7.16 -8.61 -8.21
N ALA A 306 6.20 -7.95 -7.57
CA ALA A 306 6.47 -7.05 -6.46
C ALA A 306 7.04 -7.81 -5.24
N LYS A 307 6.53 -9.01 -4.96
CA LYS A 307 7.08 -9.90 -3.94
C LYS A 307 8.52 -10.29 -4.26
N ALA A 308 8.81 -10.71 -5.49
CA ALA A 308 10.17 -11.06 -5.89
C ALA A 308 11.12 -9.86 -5.79
N ALA A 309 10.67 -8.66 -6.15
CA ALA A 309 11.44 -7.42 -6.01
C ALA A 309 11.74 -7.09 -4.55
N ALA A 310 10.76 -7.26 -3.65
CA ALA A 310 10.96 -7.05 -2.20
C ALA A 310 11.96 -8.06 -1.61
N GLU A 311 11.87 -9.34 -2.01
CA GLU A 311 12.82 -10.37 -1.59
C GLU A 311 14.24 -10.08 -2.11
N ALA A 312 14.37 -9.63 -3.36
CA ALA A 312 15.66 -9.24 -3.94
C ALA A 312 16.26 -8.01 -3.24
N ALA A 313 15.46 -6.99 -2.97
CA ALA A 313 15.91 -5.79 -2.24
C ALA A 313 16.36 -6.12 -0.81
N LEU A 314 15.66 -7.03 -0.12
CA LEU A 314 16.06 -7.50 1.20
C LEU A 314 17.38 -8.28 1.15
N ALA A 315 17.57 -9.13 0.14
CA ALA A 315 18.82 -9.89 -0.03
C ALA A 315 20.02 -8.96 -0.35
N ASP A 316 19.80 -7.92 -1.17
CA ASP A 316 20.82 -6.91 -1.45
C ASP A 316 21.20 -6.09 -0.20
N ALA A 317 20.21 -5.68 0.60
CA ALA A 317 20.44 -5.00 1.87
C ALA A 317 21.21 -5.88 2.87
N GLU A 318 20.86 -7.17 2.97
CA GLU A 318 21.57 -8.14 3.80
C GLU A 318 23.03 -8.34 3.36
N LYS A 319 23.27 -8.43 2.06
CA LYS A 319 24.63 -8.56 1.50
C LYS A 319 25.49 -7.33 1.81
N LYS A 320 24.96 -6.13 1.59
CA LYS A 320 25.66 -4.87 1.93
C LYS A 320 25.97 -4.76 3.41
N LEU A 321 25.04 -5.19 4.27
CA LEU A 321 25.25 -5.23 5.71
C LEU A 321 26.43 -6.16 6.06
N GLN A 322 26.45 -7.38 5.51
CA GLN A 322 27.54 -8.33 5.74
C GLN A 322 28.89 -7.79 5.24
N GLU A 323 28.91 -7.13 4.08
CA GLU A 323 30.11 -6.49 3.54
C GLU A 323 30.61 -5.36 4.44
N ALA A 324 29.72 -4.51 4.95
CA ALA A 324 30.05 -3.42 5.87
C ALA A 324 30.58 -3.94 7.21
N GLU A 325 29.99 -5.01 7.76
CA GLU A 325 30.44 -5.66 8.99
C GLU A 325 31.83 -6.31 8.81
N ALA A 326 32.03 -7.03 7.70
CA ALA A 326 33.32 -7.64 7.40
C ALA A 326 34.42 -6.59 7.24
N TYR A 327 34.12 -5.47 6.58
CA TYR A 327 35.06 -4.36 6.44
C TYR A 327 35.39 -3.71 7.79
N LEU A 328 34.40 -3.48 8.66
CA LEU A 328 34.65 -2.95 10.00
C LEU A 328 35.55 -3.86 10.83
N GLU A 329 35.34 -5.18 10.80
CA GLU A 329 36.19 -6.12 11.51
C GLU A 329 37.64 -6.11 10.98
N GLU A 330 37.83 -5.96 9.67
CA GLU A 330 39.17 -5.77 9.09
C GLU A 330 39.84 -4.48 9.58
N VAL A 331 39.10 -3.37 9.60
CA VAL A 331 39.63 -2.07 10.04
C VAL A 331 39.95 -2.10 11.53
N LYS A 332 39.09 -2.72 12.36
CA LYS A 332 39.32 -2.87 13.82
C LYS A 332 40.58 -3.67 14.14
N ALA A 333 41.00 -4.59 13.28
CA ALA A 333 42.22 -5.37 13.48
C ALA A 333 43.52 -4.58 13.21
N LYS A 334 43.45 -3.39 12.59
CA LYS A 334 44.62 -2.55 12.31
C LYS A 334 45.05 -1.78 13.58
N PRO A 335 46.34 -1.48 13.78
CA PRO A 335 46.78 -0.61 14.87
C PRO A 335 46.49 0.87 14.57
N GLY A 336 46.33 1.70 15.60
CA GLY A 336 46.15 3.16 15.44
C GLY A 336 44.74 3.61 15.05
N CYS A 337 43.73 2.79 15.36
CA CYS A 337 42.34 3.00 14.97
C CYS A 337 41.60 4.04 15.83
N ALA A 338 40.74 4.81 15.18
CA ALA A 338 39.69 5.61 15.82
C ALA A 338 38.58 4.70 16.39
N HIS A 339 38.85 4.04 17.52
CA HIS A 339 37.96 3.02 18.09
C HIS A 339 36.55 3.53 18.41
N GLY A 340 36.41 4.77 18.88
CA GLY A 340 35.12 5.40 19.14
C GLY A 340 34.29 5.58 17.86
N ALA A 341 34.94 5.95 16.76
CA ALA A 341 34.29 6.06 15.46
C ALA A 341 33.86 4.68 14.91
N LEU A 342 34.74 3.68 15.01
CA LEU A 342 34.44 2.30 14.59
C LEU A 342 33.27 1.71 15.37
N TRP A 343 33.28 1.87 16.70
CA TRP A 343 32.19 1.43 17.56
C TRP A 343 30.87 2.10 17.19
N TRP A 344 30.89 3.39 16.85
CA TRP A 344 29.69 4.12 16.47
C TRP A 344 29.08 3.58 15.17
N ILE A 345 29.92 3.34 14.15
CA ILE A 345 29.48 2.78 12.86
C ILE A 345 28.96 1.35 13.07
N GLU A 346 29.66 0.53 13.86
CA GLU A 346 29.21 -0.82 14.22
C GLU A 346 27.85 -0.80 14.92
N ARG A 347 27.66 0.16 15.85
CA ARG A 347 26.39 0.31 16.55
C ARG A 347 25.25 0.74 15.62
N GLU A 348 25.54 1.63 14.65
CA GLU A 348 24.59 2.04 13.61
C GLU A 348 24.23 0.89 12.67
N LEU A 349 25.21 0.06 12.25
CA LEU A 349 24.95 -1.16 11.49
C LEU A 349 24.11 -2.15 12.30
N HIS A 350 24.39 -2.30 13.60
CA HIS A 350 23.56 -3.10 14.48
C HIS A 350 22.12 -2.57 14.48
N GLU A 351 21.88 -1.26 14.57
CA GLU A 351 20.52 -0.71 14.47
C GLU A 351 19.83 -1.03 13.13
N GLN A 352 20.57 -1.18 12.03
CA GLN A 352 20.01 -1.60 10.75
C GLN A 352 19.51 -3.06 10.77
N LYS A 353 20.07 -3.92 11.63
CA LYS A 353 19.56 -5.29 11.82
C LYS A 353 18.12 -5.33 12.33
N ALA A 354 17.63 -4.27 12.95
CA ALA A 354 16.24 -4.20 13.37
C ALA A 354 15.24 -4.26 12.19
N TYR A 355 15.70 -3.97 10.96
CA TYR A 355 14.89 -4.08 9.75
C TYR A 355 14.90 -5.49 9.14
N LEU A 356 15.76 -6.39 9.64
CA LEU A 356 15.79 -7.79 9.22
C LEU A 356 14.76 -8.62 10.00
N PRO A 357 14.21 -9.68 9.39
CA PRO A 357 13.49 -10.71 10.13
C PRO A 357 14.38 -11.37 11.18
N GLU A 358 13.81 -11.80 12.31
CA GLU A 358 14.55 -12.55 13.36
C GLU A 358 15.23 -13.81 12.81
N SER A 359 14.62 -14.47 11.81
CA SER A 359 15.20 -15.62 11.13
C SER A 359 16.50 -15.33 10.37
N LYS A 360 16.79 -14.05 10.10
CA LYS A 360 17.99 -13.56 9.42
C LYS A 360 18.92 -12.76 10.35
N GLY A 361 18.79 -12.96 11.67
CA GLY A 361 19.64 -12.28 12.67
C GLY A 361 19.19 -10.85 13.00
N GLY A 362 17.98 -10.47 12.59
CA GLY A 362 17.35 -9.24 13.07
C GLY A 362 16.86 -9.34 14.52
N TYR A 363 16.56 -8.20 15.12
CA TYR A 363 16.02 -8.11 16.48
C TYR A 363 14.88 -7.09 16.54
N ARG A 364 13.99 -7.24 17.51
CA ARG A 364 12.96 -6.22 17.77
C ARG A 364 13.53 -5.17 18.69
N LYS A 365 13.44 -3.91 18.27
CA LYS A 365 13.63 -2.78 19.20
C LYS A 365 12.50 -2.84 20.23
N ASN A 366 12.88 -2.96 21.50
CA ASN A 366 11.95 -2.93 22.63
C ASN A 366 11.41 -1.53 22.88
#